data_AF-A0A401Q7I0-F1
#
_entry.id   AF-A0A401Q7I0-F1
#
_cell.length_a   1.000
_cell.length_b   1.000
_cell.length_c   1.000
_cell.angle_alpha   90.00
_cell.angle_beta   90.00
_cell.angle_gamma   90.00
#
_symmetry.space_group_name_H-M   'P 1'
#
loop_
_entity.id
_entity.type
_entity.pdbx_description
1 polymer ?
#
loop_
_entity_poly.entity_id
_entity_poly.type
_entity_poly.pdbx_seq_one_letter_code
_entity_poly.pdbx_strand_id
1 'polypeptide(L)'
;MLLFSGKKRKPAWTDRILWKVKECPQAGGTEAQSSQSKKPINVVLNIYDSQMEYGISDHKPVLGTFCLEFEKQVTRPLVELEPKGVWVPGRDAVISYCMLDRYPSSTWDWIGLFK
;
A
#
# COMPACT_ATOMS: atom_id res chain seq x y z
N MET A 1 36.12 21.42 27.26
CA MET A 1 36.78 20.92 26.04
C MET A 1 35.71 20.25 25.19
N LEU A 2 35.14 20.98 24.21
CA LEU A 2 34.08 20.46 23.34
C LEU A 2 34.72 19.62 22.23
N LEU A 3 34.50 18.30 22.27
CA LEU A 3 34.88 17.37 21.20
C LEU A 3 33.98 17.59 19.99
N PHE A 4 34.29 18.58 19.16
CA PHE A 4 33.71 18.65 17.82
C PHE A 4 34.40 17.58 16.96
N SER A 5 33.71 16.46 16.74
CA SER A 5 34.13 15.43 15.79
C SER A 5 34.32 16.06 14.41
N GLY A 6 35.56 16.15 13.94
CA GLY A 6 35.97 16.80 12.68
C GLY A 6 35.55 16.06 11.40
N LYS A 7 34.46 15.28 11.41
CA LYS A 7 33.92 14.64 10.21
C LYS A 7 33.09 15.65 9.43
N LYS A 8 33.71 16.31 8.45
CA LYS A 8 32.97 17.07 7.42
C LYS A 8 32.12 16.08 6.62
N ARG A 9 30.79 16.17 6.76
CA ARG A 9 29.86 15.44 5.91
C ARG A 9 29.75 16.14 4.57
N LYS A 10 29.88 15.38 3.48
CA LYS A 10 29.58 15.89 2.13
C LYS A 10 28.05 15.86 1.94
N PRO A 11 27.46 16.81 1.19
CA PRO A 11 26.07 16.69 0.78
C PRO A 11 25.82 15.34 0.11
N ALA A 12 24.76 14.65 0.52
CA ALA A 12 24.43 13.32 0.03
C ALA A 12 22.91 13.11 0.05
N TRP A 13 22.41 12.29 -0.87
CA TRP A 13 21.04 11.79 -0.83
C TRP A 13 20.98 10.53 0.05
N THR A 14 20.84 10.75 1.36
CA THR A 14 20.80 9.69 2.37
C THR A 14 19.45 8.99 2.44
N ASP A 15 18.37 9.71 2.14
CA ASP A 15 17.00 9.27 2.25
C ASP A 15 16.44 9.01 0.85
N ARG A 16 15.91 7.81 0.60
CA ARG A 16 15.52 7.36 -0.75
C ARG A 16 14.28 6.47 -0.70
N ILE A 17 13.43 6.61 -1.71
CA ILE A 17 12.26 5.74 -1.91
C ILE A 17 12.54 4.91 -3.17
N LEU A 18 12.53 3.59 -3.04
CA LEU A 18 12.71 2.65 -4.14
C LEU A 18 11.53 1.69 -4.21
N TRP A 19 11.17 1.25 -5.42
CA TRP A 19 10.12 0.26 -5.63
C TRP A 19 10.56 -0.78 -6.67
N LYS A 20 9.93 -1.95 -6.61
CA LYS A 20 10.12 -3.03 -7.59
C LYS A 20 8.75 -3.61 -7.93
N VAL A 21 8.43 -3.64 -9.22
CA VAL A 21 7.25 -4.34 -9.75
C VAL A 21 7.66 -5.79 -10.02
N LYS A 22 6.89 -6.75 -9.49
CA LYS A 22 7.07 -8.16 -9.84
C LYS A 22 6.39 -8.42 -11.17
N GLU A 23 7.15 -8.85 -12.17
CA GLU A 23 6.59 -9.42 -13.39
C GLU A 23 5.92 -10.76 -13.04
N CYS A 24 4.68 -10.95 -13.48
CA CYS A 24 4.03 -12.26 -13.38
C CYS A 24 4.58 -13.15 -14.50
N PRO A 25 5.11 -14.36 -14.21
CA PRO A 25 5.61 -15.24 -15.26
C PRO A 25 4.49 -15.52 -16.27
N GLN A 26 4.72 -15.25 -17.56
CA GLN A 26 3.89 -15.85 -18.59
C GLN A 26 4.13 -17.36 -18.53
N ALA A 27 3.06 -18.14 -18.40
CA ALA A 27 3.12 -19.60 -18.37
C ALA A 27 3.62 -20.13 -19.74
N GLY A 28 4.95 -20.20 -19.88
CA GLY A 28 5.62 -21.00 -20.90
C GLY A 28 5.87 -22.38 -20.31
N GLY A 29 4.97 -23.32 -20.57
CA GLY A 29 5.08 -24.69 -20.09
C GLY A 29 3.73 -25.38 -20.10
N THR A 30 3.63 -26.42 -20.92
CA THR A 30 2.46 -27.22 -21.24
C THR A 30 1.70 -27.73 -20.01
N GLU A 31 0.37 -27.85 -20.16
CA GLU A 31 -0.60 -28.60 -19.34
C GLU A 31 -1.40 -27.84 -18.27
N ALA A 32 -2.63 -27.49 -18.70
CA ALA A 32 -3.90 -27.57 -17.99
C ALA A 32 -4.10 -26.87 -16.63
N GLN A 33 -4.99 -25.86 -16.70
CA GLN A 33 -5.90 -25.31 -15.67
C GLN A 33 -5.54 -23.97 -15.00
N SER A 34 -6.41 -22.99 -15.26
CA SER A 34 -6.49 -21.59 -14.77
C SER A 34 -5.58 -20.55 -15.44
N SER A 35 -5.80 -20.33 -16.74
CA SER A 35 -5.26 -19.21 -17.51
C SER A 35 -5.91 -17.87 -17.15
N GLN A 36 -5.69 -17.37 -15.93
CA GLN A 36 -5.71 -15.93 -15.66
C GLN A 36 -4.26 -15.47 -15.61
N SER A 37 -3.73 -15.08 -16.76
CA SER A 37 -2.53 -14.27 -16.85
C SER A 37 -2.78 -12.99 -16.03
N LYS A 38 -2.34 -12.95 -14.77
CA LYS A 38 -2.47 -11.75 -13.94
C LYS A 38 -1.63 -10.67 -14.61
N LYS A 39 -2.30 -9.66 -15.19
CA LYS A 39 -1.61 -8.52 -15.79
C LYS A 39 -0.73 -7.88 -14.69
N PRO A 40 0.55 -7.59 -14.98
CA PRO A 40 1.41 -6.97 -13.98
C PRO A 40 0.83 -5.62 -13.55
N ILE A 41 0.92 -5.33 -12.24
CA ILE A 41 0.55 -4.02 -11.68
C ILE A 41 1.39 -2.96 -12.41
N ASN A 42 0.75 -1.94 -12.97
CA ASN A 42 1.44 -0.80 -13.53
C ASN A 42 1.64 0.24 -12.41
N VAL A 43 2.87 0.75 -12.30
CA VAL A 43 3.26 1.72 -11.27
C VAL A 43 3.90 2.90 -11.96
N VAL A 44 3.30 4.07 -11.81
CA VAL A 44 3.84 5.35 -12.33
C VAL A 44 4.27 6.21 -11.15
N LEU A 45 5.52 6.66 -11.14
CA LEU A 45 5.99 7.68 -10.22
C LEU A 45 5.60 9.06 -10.77
N ASN A 46 4.79 9.81 -10.02
CA ASN A 46 4.34 11.15 -10.38
C ASN A 46 5.27 12.24 -9.83
N ILE A 47 5.69 12.10 -8.56
CA ILE A 47 6.53 13.08 -7.86
C ILE A 47 7.61 12.31 -7.12
N TYR A 48 8.87 12.75 -7.25
CA TYR A 48 9.97 12.33 -6.39
C TYR A 48 10.84 13.54 -6.07
N ASP A 49 10.65 14.10 -4.88
CA ASP A 49 11.24 15.39 -4.50
C ASP A 49 11.51 15.45 -2.99
N SER A 50 12.12 16.53 -2.51
CA SER A 50 12.32 16.81 -1.09
C SER A 50 11.71 18.14 -0.68
N GLN A 51 11.13 18.20 0.51
CA GLN A 51 10.52 19.40 1.07
C GLN A 51 11.60 20.32 1.66
N MET A 52 12.08 21.26 0.85
CA MET A 52 13.22 22.13 1.19
C MET A 52 12.90 23.12 2.31
N GLU A 53 11.62 23.49 2.45
CA GLU A 53 11.11 24.44 3.44
C GLU A 53 11.16 23.88 4.87
N TYR A 54 11.27 22.56 5.03
CA TYR A 54 11.32 21.93 6.34
C TYR A 54 12.64 22.22 7.06
N GLY A 55 12.56 22.92 8.21
CA GLY A 55 13.73 23.45 8.92
C GLY A 55 14.06 22.82 10.28
N ILE A 56 13.26 21.86 10.78
CA ILE A 56 13.43 21.31 12.14
C ILE A 56 14.58 20.29 12.21
N SER A 57 14.81 19.53 11.12
CA SER A 57 15.89 18.54 10.99
C SER A 57 16.94 19.01 9.99
N ASP A 58 18.16 18.49 10.12
CA ASP A 58 19.24 18.62 9.14
C ASP A 58 18.98 17.79 7.85
N HIS A 59 18.03 16.86 7.89
CA HIS A 59 17.54 16.15 6.72
C HIS A 59 16.26 16.81 6.16
N LYS A 60 16.08 16.75 4.83
CA LYS A 60 14.85 17.20 4.17
C LYS A 60 13.92 16.00 3.95
N PRO A 61 12.63 16.08 4.33
CA PRO A 61 11.67 15.02 4.06
C PRO A 61 11.62 14.72 2.57
N VAL A 62 11.74 13.44 2.20
CA VAL A 62 11.64 12.96 0.81
C VAL A 62 10.21 12.51 0.53
N LEU A 63 9.63 13.02 -0.55
CA LEU A 63 8.28 12.75 -1.01
C LEU A 63 8.32 11.88 -2.26
N GLY A 64 7.49 10.84 -2.28
CA GLY A 64 7.23 10.00 -3.45
C GLY A 64 5.73 9.83 -3.65
N THR A 65 5.19 10.26 -4.80
CA THR A 65 3.78 10.04 -5.14
C THR A 65 3.70 9.06 -6.31
N PHE A 66 2.87 8.03 -6.18
CA PHE A 66 2.71 6.98 -7.17
C PHE A 66 1.25 6.85 -7.61
N CYS A 67 1.04 6.59 -8.89
CA CYS A 67 -0.19 6.03 -9.40
C CYS A 67 -0.01 4.52 -9.58
N LEU A 68 -0.96 3.72 -9.05
CA LEU A 68 -0.95 2.27 -9.15
C LEU A 68 -2.18 1.84 -9.96
N GLU A 69 -1.95 1.24 -11.12
CA GLU A 69 -2.98 0.63 -11.94
C GLU A 69 -2.93 -0.89 -11.79
N PHE A 70 -4.03 -1.48 -11.34
CA PHE A 70 -4.19 -2.91 -11.19
C PHE A 70 -5.51 -3.37 -11.80
N GLU A 71 -5.51 -4.59 -12.34
CA GLU A 71 -6.74 -5.21 -12.81
C GLU A 71 -7.60 -5.58 -11.60
N LYS A 72 -8.86 -5.11 -11.58
CA LYS A 72 -9.80 -5.42 -10.52
C LYS A 72 -10.20 -6.89 -10.61
N GLN A 73 -9.52 -7.76 -9.85
CA GLN A 73 -9.86 -9.19 -9.75
C GLN A 73 -11.00 -9.50 -8.76
N VAL A 74 -11.69 -8.48 -8.22
CA VAL A 74 -12.77 -8.67 -7.25
C VAL A 74 -14.11 -8.53 -7.96
N THR A 75 -14.63 -9.65 -8.46
CA THR A 75 -16.00 -9.75 -8.99
C THR A 75 -17.04 -9.95 -7.87
N ARG A 76 -16.62 -10.48 -6.71
CA ARG A 76 -17.42 -10.61 -5.49
C ARG A 76 -16.66 -10.09 -4.27
N PRO A 77 -17.27 -9.30 -3.38
CA PRO A 77 -16.60 -8.82 -2.17
C PRO A 77 -16.17 -10.01 -1.30
N LEU A 78 -14.95 -9.93 -0.75
CA LEU A 78 -14.40 -10.95 0.15
C LEU A 78 -15.11 -10.98 1.51
N VAL A 79 -15.70 -9.84 1.87
CA VAL A 79 -16.43 -9.62 3.12
C VAL A 79 -17.73 -8.93 2.77
N GLU A 80 -18.84 -9.49 3.22
CA GLU A 80 -20.13 -8.82 3.21
C GLU A 80 -20.38 -8.25 4.61
N LEU A 81 -20.74 -6.96 4.66
CA LEU A 81 -21.07 -6.27 5.90
C LEU A 81 -22.60 -6.17 6.01
N GLU A 82 -23.11 -6.48 7.19
CA GLU A 82 -24.52 -6.39 7.53
C GLU A 82 -24.70 -5.37 8.67
N PRO A 83 -25.12 -4.13 8.36
CA PRO A 83 -25.46 -3.13 9.36
C PRO A 83 -26.60 -3.62 10.24
N LYS A 84 -26.48 -3.45 11.56
CA LYS A 84 -27.57 -3.75 12.50
C LYS A 84 -28.24 -2.46 12.95
N GLY A 85 -29.57 -2.42 12.80
CA GLY A 85 -30.40 -1.30 13.25
C GLY A 85 -30.25 -0.03 12.41
N VAL A 86 -30.68 1.10 12.98
CA VAL A 86 -30.60 2.43 12.35
C VAL A 86 -29.38 3.17 12.86
N TRP A 87 -28.54 3.65 11.95
CA TRP A 87 -27.35 4.41 12.31
C TRP A 87 -27.67 5.89 12.38
N VAL A 88 -27.27 6.51 13.49
CA VAL A 88 -27.48 7.93 13.74
C VAL A 88 -26.12 8.55 14.03
N PRO A 89 -25.80 9.71 13.44
CA PRO A 89 -24.56 10.42 13.74
C PRO A 89 -24.37 10.63 15.24
N GLY A 90 -23.16 10.40 15.73
CA GLY A 90 -22.82 10.56 17.16
C GLY A 90 -23.24 9.40 18.07
N ARG A 91 -23.70 8.27 17.50
CA ARG A 91 -23.94 7.03 18.25
C ARG A 91 -23.12 5.88 17.69
N ASP A 92 -22.85 4.91 18.55
CA ASP A 92 -22.17 3.68 18.15
C ASP A 92 -23.03 2.92 17.13
N ALA A 93 -22.36 2.41 16.10
CA ALA A 93 -22.94 1.57 15.07
C ALA A 93 -22.46 0.13 15.26
N VAL A 94 -23.36 -0.82 15.07
CA VAL A 94 -23.05 -2.26 15.14
C VAL A 94 -23.12 -2.83 13.72
N ILE A 95 -22.09 -3.59 13.36
CA ILE A 95 -21.96 -4.31 12.09
C ILE A 95 -21.70 -5.78 12.39
N SER A 96 -22.39 -6.67 11.68
CA SER A 96 -21.96 -8.06 11.54
C SER A 96 -21.28 -8.23 10.19
N TYR A 97 -20.35 -9.17 10.06
CA TYR A 97 -19.69 -9.45 8.78
C TYR A 97 -19.65 -10.94 8.50
N CYS A 98 -19.67 -11.29 7.22
CA CYS A 98 -19.47 -12.66 6.75
C CYS A 98 -18.36 -12.67 5.71
N MET A 99 -17.41 -13.60 5.86
CA MET A 99 -16.35 -13.83 4.89
C MET A 99 -16.85 -14.73 3.76
N LEU A 100 -16.35 -14.52 2.54
CA LEU A 100 -16.58 -15.46 1.45
C LEU A 100 -15.98 -16.83 1.80
N ASP A 101 -16.79 -17.87 1.63
CA ASP A 101 -16.42 -19.23 1.98
C ASP A 101 -15.09 -19.62 1.30
N ARG A 102 -14.13 -20.09 2.11
CA ARG A 102 -12.75 -20.46 1.73
C ARG A 102 -11.71 -19.33 1.59
N TYR A 103 -12.01 -18.08 1.97
CA TYR A 103 -10.94 -17.09 2.06
C TYR A 103 -10.04 -17.35 3.28
N PRO A 104 -8.72 -17.55 3.13
CA PRO A 104 -7.83 -17.77 4.26
C PRO A 104 -7.71 -16.48 5.08
N SER A 105 -8.17 -16.51 6.33
CA SER A 105 -8.03 -15.38 7.26
C SER A 105 -6.84 -15.56 8.22
N SER A 106 -6.13 -14.49 8.50
CA SER A 106 -5.08 -14.36 9.52
C SER A 106 -5.55 -13.49 10.68
N THR A 107 -4.97 -13.67 11.87
CA THR A 107 -5.19 -12.78 13.03
C THR A 107 -4.61 -11.37 12.82
N TRP A 108 -3.84 -11.18 11.75
CA TRP A 108 -3.29 -9.89 11.33
C TRP A 108 -4.10 -9.22 10.22
N ASP A 109 -5.18 -9.84 9.77
CA ASP A 109 -6.03 -9.24 8.74
C ASP A 109 -6.90 -8.13 9.33
N TRP A 110 -7.12 -7.08 8.55
CA TRP A 110 -7.95 -5.94 8.93
C TRP A 110 -9.07 -5.73 7.91
N ILE A 111 -10.26 -5.38 8.40
CA ILE A 111 -11.38 -4.94 7.55
C ILE A 111 -11.38 -3.41 7.53
N GLY A 112 -11.03 -2.83 6.40
CA GLY A 112 -11.08 -1.38 6.20
C GLY A 112 -12.50 -0.92 5.85
N LEU A 113 -13.04 0.00 6.64
CA LEU A 113 -14.27 0.72 6.30
C LEU A 113 -13.88 2.00 5.55
N PHE A 114 -14.26 2.10 4.28
CA PHE A 114 -14.04 3.29 3.45
C PHE A 114 -15.37 3.85 2.94
N LYS A 115 -15.40 5.15 2.65
CA LYS A 115 -16.55 5.87 2.10
C LYS A 115 -16.46 5.95 0.57
#